data_AF-A0A1G2VEA6-F1
#
_entry.id   AF-A0A1G2VEA6-F1
#
_cell.length_a   1.000
_cell.length_b   1.000
_cell.length_c   1.000
_cell.angle_alpha   90.00
_cell.angle_beta   90.00
_cell.angle_gamma   90.00
#
_symmetry.space_group_name_H-M   'P 1'
#
loop_
_entity.id
_entity.type
_entity.pdbx_description
1 polymer ?
#
loop_
_entity_poly.entity_id
_entity_poly.type
_entity_poly.pdbx_seq_one_letter_code
_entity_poly.pdbx_strand_id
1 'polypeptide(L)'
;MGIKMRIGSTVVVGESNAVSAQKVWQKIRGGKTKPDHRDLVHVIVHSPQHRAEACRILLEDSPTHRDLINIILWVPEFRSQFWQLLRDDSPTRDELREVYRHMHELHPEIKAMIT
;
A
#
# COMPACT_ATOMS: atom_id res chain seq x y z
N MET A 1 26.77 6.14 10.14
CA MET A 1 27.27 7.53 10.12
C MET A 1 26.19 8.42 9.53
N GLY A 2 25.65 9.36 10.31
CA GLY A 2 24.67 10.35 9.85
C GLY A 2 25.26 11.75 9.99
N ILE A 3 25.27 12.52 8.90
CA ILE A 3 25.81 13.87 8.87
C ILE A 3 24.81 14.78 9.58
N LYS A 4 25.22 15.37 10.71
CA LYS A 4 24.47 16.42 11.41
C LYS A 4 24.93 17.78 10.90
N MET A 5 24.08 18.48 10.14
CA MET A 5 24.16 19.93 10.01
C MET A 5 23.10 20.56 10.93
N ARG A 6 23.50 21.60 11.67
CA ARG A 6 22.67 22.34 12.61
C ARG A 6 22.60 23.79 12.14
N ILE A 7 21.39 24.24 11.82
CA ILE A 7 21.03 25.66 11.65
C ILE A 7 19.70 25.90 12.38
N GLY A 8 19.49 27.16 12.76
CA GLY A 8 18.50 27.65 13.72
C GLY A 8 17.12 27.00 13.71
N SER A 9 16.63 26.78 14.93
CA SER A 9 15.25 26.66 15.39
C SER A 9 14.23 26.00 14.44
N THR A 10 13.88 24.77 14.82
CA THR A 10 12.82 23.93 14.24
C THR A 10 13.20 23.28 12.92
N VAL A 11 14.03 22.25 13.02
CA VAL A 11 14.01 21.18 12.01
C VAL A 11 12.67 20.45 12.20
N VAL A 12 11.65 20.84 11.44
CA VAL A 12 10.55 19.91 11.14
C VAL A 12 11.15 18.81 10.29
N VAL A 13 11.79 17.84 10.95
CA VAL A 13 12.19 16.59 10.31
C VAL A 13 10.86 15.93 9.95
N GLY A 14 10.48 16.01 8.68
CA GLY A 14 9.33 15.27 8.17
C GLY A 14 9.48 13.82 8.61
N GLU A 15 8.47 13.31 9.32
CA GLU A 15 8.51 11.94 9.82
C GLU A 15 8.65 10.97 8.64
N SER A 16 9.64 10.07 8.69
CA SER A 16 9.77 9.04 7.66
C SER A 16 8.52 8.16 7.63
N ASN A 17 8.06 7.79 6.44
CA ASN A 17 6.90 6.91 6.25
C ASN A 17 7.03 5.60 7.04
N ALA A 18 8.25 5.08 7.24
CA ALA A 18 8.50 3.89 8.04
C ALA A 18 8.21 4.10 9.54
N VAL A 19 8.57 5.27 10.08
CA VAL A 19 8.30 5.61 11.49
C VAL A 19 6.80 5.86 11.67
N SER A 20 6.17 6.56 10.72
CA SER A 20 4.71 6.73 10.70
C SER A 20 3.99 5.38 10.66
N ALA A 21 4.41 4.47 9.77
CA ALA A 21 3.82 3.14 9.66
C ALA A 21 4.00 2.31 10.93
N GLN A 22 5.15 2.44 11.61
CA GLN A 22 5.34 1.82 12.91
C GLN A 22 4.33 2.33 13.95
N LYS A 23 4.12 3.65 14.03
CA LYS A 23 3.15 4.24 14.96
C LYS A 23 1.72 3.80 14.66
N VAL A 24 1.34 3.81 13.38
CA VAL A 24 0.04 3.29 12.92
C VAL A 24 -0.10 1.83 13.34
N TRP A 25 0.90 1.00 13.09
CA TRP A 25 0.87 -0.41 13.50
C TRP A 25 0.69 -0.59 15.01
N GLN A 26 1.39 0.18 15.85
CA GLN A 26 1.21 0.14 17.30
C GLN A 26 -0.22 0.53 17.72
N LYS A 27 -0.81 1.53 17.06
CA LYS A 27 -2.21 1.92 17.30
C LYS A 27 -3.18 0.80 16.95
N ILE A 28 -2.99 0.13 15.80
CA ILE A 28 -3.79 -1.02 15.37
C ILE A 28 -3.69 -2.16 16.41
N ARG A 29 -2.47 -2.50 16.84
CA ARG A 29 -2.23 -3.55 17.84
C ARG A 29 -2.70 -3.19 19.25
N GLY A 30 -2.82 -1.90 19.56
CA GLY A 30 -3.36 -1.40 20.82
C GLY A 30 -4.87 -1.62 21.00
N GLY A 31 -5.59 -2.09 19.98
CA GLY A 31 -6.92 -2.69 20.11
C GLY A 31 -8.07 -1.75 20.47
N LYS A 32 -7.89 -0.43 20.39
CA LYS A 32 -8.94 0.54 20.77
C LYS A 32 -10.02 0.70 19.70
N THR A 33 -9.70 0.46 18.44
CA THR A 33 -10.61 0.61 17.30
C THR A 33 -10.26 -0.40 16.22
N LYS A 34 -11.25 -0.81 15.42
CA LYS A 34 -11.01 -1.54 14.18
C LYS A 34 -10.06 -0.70 13.29
N PRO A 35 -8.98 -1.29 12.75
CA PRO A 35 -8.12 -0.58 11.80
C PRO A 35 -8.91 -0.24 10.54
N ASP A 36 -8.73 0.97 10.01
CA ASP A 36 -9.28 1.32 8.70
C ASP A 36 -8.37 0.80 7.58
N HIS A 37 -8.92 0.64 6.37
CA HIS A 37 -8.17 0.11 5.22
C HIS A 37 -6.98 1.00 4.87
N ARG A 38 -7.09 2.32 5.06
CA ARG A 38 -6.02 3.28 4.77
C ARG A 38 -4.82 3.08 5.69
N ASP A 39 -5.05 2.90 6.98
CA ASP A 39 -4.04 2.61 8.00
C ASP A 39 -3.36 1.27 7.69
N LEU A 40 -4.12 0.24 7.27
CA LEU A 40 -3.58 -1.06 6.86
C LEU A 40 -2.72 -0.95 5.60
N VAL A 41 -3.22 -0.28 4.54
CA VAL A 41 -2.46 -0.04 3.30
C VAL A 41 -1.19 0.74 3.59
N HIS A 42 -1.24 1.77 4.45
CA HIS A 42 -0.07 2.54 4.85
C HIS A 42 0.99 1.65 5.51
N VAL A 43 0.57 0.74 6.41
CA VAL A 43 1.47 -0.24 7.03
C VAL A 43 2.02 -1.22 5.99
N ILE A 44 1.18 -1.75 5.11
CA ILE A 44 1.59 -2.70 4.06
C ILE A 44 2.66 -2.08 3.16
N VAL A 45 2.46 -0.84 2.72
CA VAL A 45 3.38 -0.15 1.82
C VAL A 45 4.70 0.21 2.50
N HIS A 46 4.66 0.68 3.76
CA HIS A 46 5.83 1.31 4.39
C HIS A 46 6.47 0.50 5.53
N SER A 47 5.92 -0.65 5.91
CA SER A 47 6.45 -1.49 6.99
C SER A 47 6.64 -2.94 6.53
N PRO A 48 7.80 -3.28 5.91
CA PRO A 48 8.07 -4.64 5.43
C PRO A 48 7.92 -5.71 6.51
N GLN A 49 8.29 -5.40 7.76
CA GLN A 49 8.20 -6.32 8.89
C GLN A 49 6.76 -6.60 9.37
N HIS A 50 5.78 -5.75 9.02
CA HIS A 50 4.38 -5.90 9.43
C HIS A 50 3.42 -6.14 8.26
N ARG A 51 3.90 -6.03 7.01
CA ARG A 51 3.01 -6.06 5.84
C ARG A 51 2.23 -7.35 5.68
N ALA A 52 2.83 -8.50 6.00
CA ALA A 52 2.17 -9.80 5.85
C ALA A 52 0.93 -9.90 6.75
N GLU A 53 1.06 -9.48 8.01
CA GLU A 53 -0.04 -9.49 8.96
C GLU A 53 -1.07 -8.39 8.65
N ALA A 54 -0.62 -7.18 8.30
CA ALA A 54 -1.53 -6.11 7.88
C ALA A 54 -2.33 -6.49 6.62
N CYS A 55 -1.69 -7.19 5.67
CA CYS A 55 -2.32 -7.74 4.48
C CYS A 55 -3.39 -8.76 4.83
N ARG A 56 -3.11 -9.70 5.74
CA ARG A 56 -4.10 -10.68 6.22
C ARG A 56 -5.34 -9.99 6.80
N ILE A 57 -5.13 -9.00 7.67
CA ILE A 57 -6.23 -8.23 8.29
C ILE A 57 -7.05 -7.49 7.22
N LEU A 58 -6.38 -6.89 6.23
CA LEU A 58 -7.06 -6.18 5.14
C LEU A 58 -7.92 -7.13 4.30
N LEU A 59 -7.40 -8.31 3.96
CA LEU A 59 -8.11 -9.32 3.16
C LEU A 59 -9.32 -9.91 3.89
N GLU A 60 -9.23 -10.08 5.21
CA GLU A 60 -10.36 -10.52 6.06
C GLU A 60 -11.52 -9.51 6.10
N ASP A 61 -11.23 -8.25 5.80
CA ASP A 61 -12.21 -7.15 5.83
C ASP A 61 -12.64 -6.66 4.45
N SER A 62 -12.46 -7.49 3.42
CA SER A 62 -12.85 -7.22 2.03
C SER A 62 -12.33 -5.86 1.50
N PRO A 63 -11.07 -5.80 1.01
CA PRO A 63 -10.47 -4.56 0.52
C PRO A 63 -11.25 -3.98 -0.67
N THR A 64 -11.20 -2.66 -0.81
CA THR A 64 -11.72 -2.00 -2.01
C THR A 64 -10.73 -2.14 -3.18
N HIS A 65 -11.20 -1.95 -4.42
CA HIS A 65 -10.31 -1.86 -5.59
C HIS A 65 -9.19 -0.83 -5.40
N ARG A 66 -9.47 0.30 -4.73
CA ARG A 66 -8.47 1.34 -4.44
C ARG A 66 -7.37 0.81 -3.53
N ASP A 67 -7.69 -0.01 -2.54
CA ASP A 67 -6.71 -0.62 -1.65
C ASP A 67 -5.84 -1.63 -2.42
N LEU A 68 -6.46 -2.46 -3.25
CA LEU A 68 -5.75 -3.42 -4.11
C LEU A 68 -4.79 -2.70 -5.07
N ILE A 69 -5.25 -1.67 -5.77
CA ILE A 69 -4.45 -0.86 -6.69
C ILE A 69 -3.26 -0.24 -5.95
N ASN A 70 -3.47 0.38 -4.79
CA ASN A 70 -2.38 0.97 -4.02
C ASN A 70 -1.29 -0.07 -3.68
N ILE A 71 -1.68 -1.28 -3.28
CA ILE A 71 -0.72 -2.34 -2.95
C ILE A 71 0.03 -2.82 -4.20
N ILE A 72 -0.66 -3.02 -5.33
CA ILE A 72 -0.03 -3.40 -6.61
C ILE A 72 1.02 -2.36 -7.02
N LEU A 73 0.70 -1.07 -6.91
CA LEU A 73 1.58 0.01 -7.33
C LEU A 73 2.86 0.07 -6.48
N TRP A 74 2.73 -0.08 -5.17
CA TRP A 74 3.79 0.25 -4.22
C TRP A 74 4.50 -0.95 -3.60
N VAL A 75 3.98 -2.17 -3.75
CA VAL A 75 4.53 -3.39 -3.12
C VAL A 75 4.83 -4.46 -4.18
N PRO A 76 6.06 -4.47 -4.74
CA PRO A 76 6.41 -5.34 -5.85
C PRO A 76 6.14 -6.82 -5.62
N GLU A 77 6.42 -7.34 -4.42
CA GLU A 77 6.23 -8.76 -4.12
C GLU A 77 4.75 -9.19 -4.05
N PHE A 78 3.82 -8.24 -3.91
CA PHE A 78 2.39 -8.52 -3.81
C PHE A 78 1.63 -8.28 -5.12
N ARG A 79 2.29 -7.74 -6.14
CA ARG A 79 1.69 -7.37 -7.43
C ARG A 79 0.87 -8.49 -8.04
N SER A 80 1.45 -9.65 -8.26
CA SER A 80 0.77 -10.76 -8.94
C SER A 80 -0.47 -11.23 -8.17
N GLN A 81 -0.36 -11.34 -6.85
CA GLN A 81 -1.46 -11.78 -5.99
C GLN A 81 -2.61 -10.76 -5.99
N PHE A 82 -2.29 -9.47 -5.78
CA PHE A 82 -3.31 -8.43 -5.70
C PHE A 82 -3.89 -8.07 -7.06
N TRP A 83 -3.12 -8.24 -8.13
CA TRP A 83 -3.61 -8.14 -9.51
C TRP A 83 -4.66 -9.22 -9.79
N GLN A 84 -4.41 -10.47 -9.40
CA GLN A 84 -5.40 -11.55 -9.54
C GLN A 84 -6.70 -11.21 -8.78
N LEU A 85 -6.60 -10.77 -7.52
CA LEU A 85 -7.76 -10.36 -6.73
C LEU A 85 -8.55 -9.24 -7.42
N LEU A 86 -7.86 -8.19 -7.86
CA LEU A 86 -8.51 -7.07 -8.55
C LEU A 86 -9.18 -7.51 -9.84
N ARG A 87 -8.52 -8.38 -10.62
CA ARG A 87 -9.04 -8.90 -11.89
C ARG A 87 -10.30 -9.74 -11.69
N ASP A 88 -10.29 -10.61 -10.70
CA ASP A 88 -11.41 -11.52 -10.41
C ASP A 88 -12.65 -10.76 -9.94
N ASP A 89 -12.48 -9.58 -9.35
CA ASP A 89 -13.56 -8.68 -8.91
C ASP A 89 -14.05 -7.72 -10.02
N SER A 90 -13.68 -7.96 -11.28
CA SER A 90 -14.15 -7.22 -12.46
C SER A 90 -13.89 -5.70 -12.39
N PRO A 91 -12.62 -5.26 -12.49
CA PRO A 91 -12.26 -3.87 -12.33
C PRO A 91 -12.75 -3.02 -13.51
N THR A 92 -13.01 -1.75 -13.26
CA THR A 92 -13.42 -0.80 -14.30
C THR A 92 -12.27 -0.49 -15.26
N ARG A 93 -12.60 0.00 -16.45
CA ARG A 93 -11.59 0.41 -17.45
C ARG A 93 -10.65 1.50 -16.93
N ASP A 94 -11.13 2.40 -16.07
CA ASP A 94 -10.31 3.47 -15.51
C ASP A 94 -9.35 2.95 -14.43
N GLU A 95 -9.77 1.99 -13.62
CA GLU A 95 -8.90 1.28 -12.68
C GLU A 95 -7.81 0.48 -13.42
N LEU A 96 -8.17 -0.23 -14.49
CA LEU A 96 -7.22 -0.93 -15.35
C LEU A 96 -6.20 0.04 -15.98
N ARG A 97 -6.64 1.21 -16.45
CA ARG A 97 -5.74 2.26 -16.96
C ARG A 97 -4.80 2.80 -15.88
N GLU A 98 -5.27 2.92 -14.64
CA GLU A 98 -4.45 3.35 -13.51
C GLU A 98 -3.32 2.34 -13.29
N VAL A 99 -3.64 1.04 -13.18
CA VAL A 99 -2.61 -0.01 -13.03
C VAL A 99 -1.67 -0.03 -14.24
N TYR A 100 -2.19 0.00 -15.47
CA TYR A 100 -1.41 0.00 -16.71
C TYR A 100 -0.36 1.11 -16.78
N ARG A 101 -0.71 2.33 -16.35
CA ARG A 101 0.18 3.49 -16.39
C ARG A 101 1.45 3.29 -15.56
N HIS A 102 1.36 2.49 -14.51
CA HIS A 102 2.43 2.32 -13.53
C HIS A 102 3.07 0.93 -13.56
N MET A 103 2.48 -0.03 -14.28
CA MET A 103 2.93 -1.43 -14.27
C MET A 103 3.29 -1.93 -15.67
N HIS A 104 4.59 -1.86 -16.00
CA HIS A 104 5.11 -2.41 -17.27
C HIS A 104 5.06 -3.94 -17.32
N GLU A 105 5.15 -4.62 -16.18
CA GLU A 105 5.19 -6.09 -16.08
C GLU A 105 3.82 -6.74 -16.40
N LEU A 106 2.72 -6.09 -16.02
CA LEU A 106 1.35 -6.54 -16.26
C LEU A 106 0.78 -6.02 -17.59
N HIS A 107 1.59 -5.27 -18.34
CA HIS A 107 1.15 -4.46 -19.46
C HIS A 107 0.49 -5.25 -20.60
N PRO A 108 0.98 -6.44 -21.06
CA PRO A 108 0.31 -7.17 -22.14
C PRO A 108 -1.11 -7.62 -21.77
N GLU A 109 -1.29 -8.08 -20.54
CA GLU A 109 -2.57 -8.55 -20.03
C GLU A 109 -3.56 -7.40 -19.85
N ILE A 110 -3.14 -6.35 -19.14
CA ILE A 110 -3.99 -5.18 -18.91
C ILE A 110 -4.32 -4.50 -20.25
N LYS A 111 -3.37 -4.42 -21.18
CA LYS A 111 -3.60 -3.86 -22.52
C LYS A 111 -4.74 -4.57 -23.23
N ALA A 112 -4.76 -5.91 -23.18
CA ALA A 112 -5.81 -6.71 -23.80
C ALA A 112 -7.19 -6.46 -23.15
N MET A 113 -7.25 -6.11 -21.87
CA MET A 113 -8.50 -5.82 -21.15
C MET A 113 -9.03 -4.41 -21.40
N ILE A 114 -8.18 -3.45 -21.80
CA ILE A 114 -8.58 -2.06 -22.05
C ILE A 114 -8.81 -1.72 -23.52
N THR A 115 -8.38 -2.57 -24.46
CA THR A 115 -8.63 -2.46 -25.92
C THR A 115 -9.95 -3.07 -26.30
#